data_AF-A0A4Y8C8S5-F1
#
_entry.id   AF-A0A4Y8C8S5-F1
#
_cell.length_a   1.000
_cell.length_b   1.000
_cell.length_c   1.000
_cell.angle_alpha   90.00
_cell.angle_beta   90.00
_cell.angle_gamma   90.00
#
_symmetry.space_group_name_H-M   'P 1'
#
loop_
_entity.id
_entity.type
_entity.pdbx_description
1 polymer ?
#
loop_
_entity_poly.entity_id
_entity_poly.type
_entity_poly.pdbx_seq_one_letter_code
_entity_poly.pdbx_strand_id
1 'polypeptide(L)'
;CLKDAYKAANRIKEAVEKNEKVAIVGDYDVDGIISCVIMAEFFDDIGFDYIIRIPNRFKDGYGLNAEIINELDVNLIITVDNGIAALEAAKLCKEKNID
;
A
#
# COMPACT_ATOMS: atom_id res chain seq x y z
N CYS A 1 -1.68 -19.00 12.42
CA CYS A 1 -2.66 -18.29 11.58
C CYS A 1 -2.29 -16.81 11.59
N LEU A 2 -2.29 -16.13 10.44
CA LEU A 2 -2.02 -14.69 10.37
C LEU A 2 -3.19 -13.94 11.01
N LYS A 3 -2.91 -13.24 12.11
CA LYS A 3 -3.92 -12.43 12.80
C LYS A 3 -4.37 -11.30 11.86
N ASP A 4 -5.67 -11.03 11.82
CA ASP A 4 -6.29 -9.98 11.02
C ASP A 4 -6.20 -10.12 9.48
N ALA A 5 -5.67 -11.22 8.94
CA ALA A 5 -5.62 -11.45 7.49
C ALA A 5 -7.00 -11.38 6.81
N TYR A 6 -8.03 -11.96 7.43
CA TYR A 6 -9.41 -11.86 6.93
C TYR A 6 -9.97 -10.43 6.99
N LYS A 7 -9.55 -9.64 8.00
CA LYS A 7 -9.96 -8.24 8.12
C LYS A 7 -9.36 -7.41 6.99
N ALA A 8 -8.08 -7.59 6.70
CA ALA A 8 -7.41 -6.94 5.57
C ALA A 8 -8.01 -7.36 4.22
N ALA A 9 -8.24 -8.66 4.00
CA ALA A 9 -8.87 -9.15 2.77
C ALA A 9 -10.28 -8.55 2.55
N ASN A 10 -11.09 -8.47 3.60
CA ASN A 10 -12.41 -7.82 3.52
C ASN A 10 -12.29 -6.32 3.19
N ARG A 11 -11.29 -5.62 3.73
CA ARG A 11 -11.08 -4.20 3.42
C ARG A 11 -10.67 -3.98 1.96
N ILE A 12 -9.79 -4.83 1.43
CA ILE A 12 -9.41 -4.82 0.01
C ILE A 12 -10.62 -5.12 -0.86
N LYS A 13 -11.42 -6.13 -0.50
CA LYS A 13 -12.68 -6.43 -1.20
C LYS A 13 -13.60 -5.20 -1.24
N GLU A 14 -13.79 -4.50 -0.12
CA GLU A 14 -14.61 -3.27 -0.09
C GLU A 14 -14.04 -2.17 -1.00
N ALA A 15 -12.71 -2.03 -1.07
CA ALA A 15 -12.07 -1.06 -1.97
C ALA A 15 -12.41 -1.38 -3.43
N VAL A 16 -12.33 -2.66 -3.81
CA VAL A 16 -12.69 -3.14 -5.14
C VAL A 16 -14.17 -2.90 -5.44
N GLU A 17 -15.07 -3.28 -4.52
CA GLU A 17 -16.53 -3.09 -4.70
C GLU A 17 -16.94 -1.62 -4.79
N LYS A 18 -16.21 -0.71 -4.13
CA LYS A 18 -16.44 0.74 -4.15
C LYS A 18 -15.65 1.48 -5.24
N ASN A 19 -14.85 0.75 -6.03
CA ASN A 19 -13.96 1.32 -7.05
C ASN A 19 -13.03 2.42 -6.49
N GLU A 20 -12.51 2.18 -5.28
CA GLU A 20 -11.56 3.06 -4.60
C GLU A 20 -10.20 3.06 -5.32
N LYS A 21 -9.48 4.17 -5.31
CA LYS A 21 -8.10 4.20 -5.80
C LYS A 21 -7.18 3.51 -4.79
N VAL A 22 -6.45 2.49 -5.22
CA VAL A 22 -5.55 1.70 -4.35
C VAL A 22 -4.10 1.89 -4.77
N ALA A 23 -3.21 2.12 -3.80
CA ALA A 23 -1.76 2.04 -3.99
C ALA A 23 -1.16 0.89 -3.18
N ILE A 24 -0.23 0.16 -3.78
CA ILE A 24 0.65 -0.81 -3.11
C ILE A 24 2.00 -0.12 -2.89
N VAL A 25 2.44 -0.04 -1.64
CA VAL A 25 3.73 0.56 -1.27
C VAL A 25 4.64 -0.51 -0.71
N GLY A 26 5.62 -0.93 -1.52
CA GLY A 26 6.62 -1.94 -1.15
C GLY A 26 7.88 -1.35 -0.53
N ASP A 27 8.85 -2.21 -0.21
CA ASP A 27 10.24 -1.81 -0.02
C ASP A 27 11.06 -2.07 -1.30
N TYR A 28 12.27 -1.51 -1.39
CA TYR A 28 13.11 -1.58 -2.58
C TYR A 28 13.96 -2.85 -2.69
N ASP A 29 13.93 -3.72 -1.68
CA ASP A 29 14.65 -4.99 -1.73
C ASP A 29 13.85 -6.10 -2.42
N VAL A 30 14.40 -7.30 -2.48
CA VAL A 30 13.78 -8.41 -3.21
C VAL A 30 12.45 -8.82 -2.60
N ASP A 31 12.31 -8.82 -1.26
CA ASP A 31 11.07 -9.27 -0.62
C ASP A 31 9.96 -8.25 -0.83
N GLY A 32 10.27 -6.95 -0.68
CA GLY A 32 9.36 -5.85 -1.00
C GLY A 32 8.91 -5.84 -2.47
N ILE A 33 9.83 -6.01 -3.42
CA ILE A 33 9.49 -6.02 -4.86
C ILE A 33 8.62 -7.23 -5.20
N ILE A 34 8.98 -8.43 -4.75
CA ILE A 34 8.19 -9.63 -5.05
C ILE A 34 6.81 -9.56 -4.39
N SER A 35 6.72 -9.04 -3.18
CA SER A 35 5.43 -8.81 -2.51
C SER A 35 4.54 -7.84 -3.29
N CYS A 36 5.10 -6.78 -3.87
CA CYS A 36 4.37 -5.89 -4.78
C CYS A 36 3.87 -6.62 -6.03
N VAL A 37 4.70 -7.48 -6.64
CA VAL A 37 4.31 -8.25 -7.84
C VAL A 37 3.16 -9.20 -7.53
N ILE A 38 3.20 -9.92 -6.41
CA ILE A 38 2.11 -10.83 -6.01
C ILE A 38 0.78 -10.09 -5.87
N MET A 39 0.80 -8.90 -5.25
CA MET A 39 -0.40 -8.06 -5.12
C MET A 39 -0.88 -7.52 -6.48
N ALA A 40 0.05 -7.14 -7.37
CA ALA A 40 -0.26 -6.71 -8.72
C ALA A 40 -0.93 -7.82 -9.54
N GLU A 41 -0.36 -9.04 -9.55
CA GLU A 41 -0.94 -10.18 -10.25
C GLU A 41 -2.36 -10.48 -9.76
N PHE A 42 -2.60 -10.38 -8.45
CA PHE A 42 -3.96 -10.53 -7.91
C PHE A 42 -4.94 -9.46 -8.45
N PHE A 43 -4.55 -8.19 -8.48
CA PHE A 43 -5.41 -7.13 -9.00
C PHE A 43 -5.62 -7.23 -10.52
N ASP A 44 -4.58 -7.63 -11.27
CA ASP A 44 -4.65 -7.90 -12.71
C ASP A 44 -5.63 -9.03 -13.01
N ASP A 45 -5.58 -10.13 -12.25
CA ASP A 45 -6.47 -11.29 -12.41
C ASP A 45 -7.96 -10.95 -12.22
N ILE A 46 -8.26 -9.95 -11.38
CA ILE A 46 -9.63 -9.46 -11.16
C ILE A 46 -9.99 -8.22 -12.00
N GLY A 47 -9.06 -7.72 -12.83
CA GLY A 47 -9.26 -6.58 -13.70
C GLY A 47 -9.48 -5.26 -12.96
N PHE A 48 -8.76 -5.03 -11.86
CA PHE A 48 -8.88 -3.83 -11.03
C PHE A 48 -7.64 -2.94 -11.16
N ASP A 49 -7.84 -1.62 -11.27
CA ASP A 49 -6.74 -0.65 -11.40
C ASP A 49 -6.03 -0.40 -10.06
N TYR A 50 -4.70 -0.32 -10.09
CA TYR A 50 -3.88 -0.03 -8.91
C TYR A 50 -2.63 0.77 -9.28
N ILE A 51 -1.97 1.32 -8.26
CA ILE A 51 -0.68 2.00 -8.36
C ILE A 51 0.36 1.22 -7.56
N ILE A 52 1.55 0.99 -8.10
CA ILE A 52 2.70 0.53 -7.31
C ILE A 52 3.63 1.72 -7.06
N ARG A 53 4.06 1.87 -5.80
CA ARG A 53 5.10 2.83 -5.42
C ARG A 53 6.18 2.14 -4.58
N ILE A 54 7.37 2.04 -5.15
CA ILE A 54 8.57 1.52 -4.47
C ILE A 54 9.44 2.72 -4.08
N PRO A 55 9.85 2.87 -2.81
CA PRO A 55 10.68 3.97 -2.33
C PRO A 55 12.06 3.97 -3.01
N ASN A 56 12.56 5.16 -3.35
CA ASN A 56 13.95 5.32 -3.73
C ASN A 56 14.79 5.50 -2.46
N ARG A 57 15.60 4.50 -2.10
CA ARG A 57 16.42 4.48 -0.89
C ARG A 57 17.24 5.75 -0.63
N PHE A 58 17.73 6.41 -1.69
CA PHE A 58 18.59 7.59 -1.57
C PHE A 58 17.82 8.90 -1.46
N LYS A 59 16.58 8.95 -1.97
CA LYS A 59 15.74 10.15 -1.96
C LYS A 59 14.70 10.09 -0.84
N ASP A 60 13.95 9.01 -0.82
CA ASP A 60 12.76 8.82 0.03
C ASP A 60 13.12 8.15 1.37
N GLY A 61 14.28 7.50 1.45
CA GLY A 61 14.63 6.64 2.58
C GLY A 61 13.92 5.28 2.51
N TYR A 62 13.42 4.78 3.64
CA TYR A 62 12.83 3.44 3.75
C TYR A 62 11.31 3.48 3.93
N GLY A 63 10.62 2.58 3.22
CA GLY A 63 9.19 2.31 3.39
C GLY A 63 8.27 3.53 3.22
N LEU A 64 7.05 3.42 3.73
CA LEU A 64 6.04 4.47 3.70
C LEU A 64 6.47 5.70 4.53
N ASN A 65 6.44 6.88 3.91
CA ASN A 65 6.77 8.16 4.54
C ASN A 65 5.86 9.29 4.03
N ALA A 66 6.02 10.48 4.60
CA ALA A 66 5.19 11.64 4.27
C ALA A 66 5.32 12.12 2.82
N GLU A 67 6.50 12.00 2.21
CA GLU A 67 6.71 12.41 0.81
C GLU A 67 5.89 11.52 -0.12
N ILE A 68 5.98 10.19 0.06
CA ILE A 68 5.19 9.22 -0.71
C ILE A 68 3.69 9.45 -0.54
N ILE A 69 3.21 9.68 0.70
CA ILE A 69 1.79 9.97 0.96
C ILE A 69 1.34 11.29 0.29
N ASN A 70 2.26 12.23 0.11
CA ASN A 70 1.96 13.50 -0.55
C ASN A 70 1.93 13.42 -2.07
N GLU A 71 2.61 12.43 -2.65
CA GLU A 71 2.59 12.14 -4.09
C GLU A 71 1.33 11.37 -4.52
N LEU A 72 0.72 10.62 -3.60
CA LEU A 72 -0.41 9.73 -3.91
C LEU A 72 -1.76 10.40 -3.68
N ASP A 73 -2.62 10.35 -4.69
CA ASP A 73 -4.05 10.67 -4.62
C ASP A 73 -4.87 9.37 -4.67
N VAL A 74 -4.96 8.70 -3.52
CA VAL A 74 -5.57 7.37 -3.36
C VAL A 74 -6.48 7.30 -2.14
N ASN A 75 -7.35 6.30 -2.08
CA ASN A 75 -8.24 6.04 -0.95
C ASN A 75 -7.66 5.02 0.02
N LEU A 76 -6.88 4.06 -0.47
CA LEU A 76 -6.28 2.97 0.31
C LEU A 76 -4.81 2.78 -0.06
N ILE A 77 -3.94 2.68 0.93
CA ILE A 77 -2.54 2.29 0.80
C ILE A 77 -2.33 0.91 1.44
N ILE A 78 -1.84 -0.03 0.65
CA ILE A 78 -1.43 -1.37 1.12
C ILE A 78 0.09 -1.38 1.20
N THR A 79 0.64 -1.37 2.42
CA THR A 79 2.08 -1.55 2.61
C THR A 79 2.44 -3.04 2.55
N VAL A 80 3.52 -3.36 1.84
CA VAL A 80 4.11 -4.71 1.81
C VAL A 80 5.58 -4.61 2.16
N ASP A 81 6.05 -5.48 3.06
CA ASP A 81 7.42 -5.49 3.59
C ASP A 81 7.88 -4.17 4.24
N ASN A 82 6.95 -3.32 4.69
CA ASN A 82 7.26 -2.10 5.45
C ASN A 82 6.09 -1.65 6.33
N GLY A 83 6.17 -0.46 6.92
CA GLY A 83 5.03 0.23 7.54
C GLY A 83 4.85 0.04 9.06
N ILE A 84 5.38 -1.03 9.67
CA ILE A 84 5.13 -1.32 11.11
C ILE A 84 5.59 -0.20 12.07
N ALA A 85 6.62 0.55 11.70
CA ALA A 85 7.15 1.68 12.48
C ALA A 85 6.74 3.05 11.94
N ALA A 86 5.93 3.11 10.87
CA ALA A 86 5.59 4.34 10.14
C ALA A 86 4.45 5.12 10.81
N LEU A 87 4.59 5.44 12.10
CA LEU A 87 3.52 6.06 12.91
C LEU A 87 3.12 7.45 12.39
N GLU A 88 4.08 8.28 11.99
CA GLU A 88 3.80 9.62 11.46
C GLU A 88 3.15 9.54 10.07
N ALA A 89 3.56 8.57 9.26
CA ALA A 89 2.94 8.29 7.97
C ALA A 89 1.47 7.87 8.15
N ALA A 90 1.19 6.96 9.10
CA ALA A 90 -0.17 6.54 9.42
C ALA A 90 -1.06 7.68 9.94
N LYS A 91 -0.51 8.60 10.75
CA LYS A 91 -1.24 9.81 11.17
C LYS A 91 -1.57 10.70 9.97
N LEU A 92 -0.61 10.92 9.07
CA LEU A 92 -0.81 11.73 7.89
C LEU A 92 -1.86 11.11 6.94
N CYS A 93 -1.84 9.79 6.74
CA CYS A 93 -2.91 9.09 6.00
C CYS A 93 -4.28 9.43 6.58
N LYS A 94 -4.43 9.31 7.90
CA LYS A 94 -5.68 9.63 8.60
C LYS A 94 -6.12 11.08 8.41
N GLU A 95 -5.18 12.04 8.47
CA GLU A 95 -5.48 13.47 8.22
C GLU A 95 -5.95 13.72 6.79
N LYS A 96 -5.46 12.95 5.82
CA LYS A 96 -5.82 13.05 4.40
C LYS A 96 -6.99 12.15 4.00
N ASN A 97 -7.60 11.45 4.95
CA ASN A 97 -8.65 10.44 4.71
C ASN A 97 -8.21 9.31 3.76
N ILE A 98 -6.94 8.94 3.85
CA ILE A 98 -6.37 7.75 3.21
C ILE A 98 -6.35 6.65 4.28
N ASP A 99 -6.86 5.47 3.94
CA ASP A 99 -6.75 4.28 4.78
C ASP A 99 -5.39 3.59 4.58
#